data_AF-A0A2G9RTD4-F1
#
_entry.id   AF-A0A2G9RTD4-F1
#
_cell.length_a   1.000
_cell.length_b   1.000
_cell.length_c   1.000
_cell.angle_alpha   90.00
_cell.angle_beta   90.00
_cell.angle_gamma   90.00
#
_symmetry.space_group_name_H-M   'P 1'
#
loop_
_entity.id
_entity.type
_entity.pdbx_description
1 polymer ?
#
loop_
_entity_poly.entity_id
_entity_poly.type
_entity_poly.pdbx_seq_one_letter_code
_entity_poly.pdbx_strand_id
1 'polypeptide(L)'
;EKMTLMPFTTLTVITDVQKTIVGQCIGGVLYALLSGQPLVVLLTTAPLALYINVIRGICDDYNLDFKAFYAWTGLWNSCFLILYSLFNCSLLMKLFKRSTEEIIALFISITFVLDALKGIIKIFRKYYLEAPDSYLHEYKATHEALLNTTSLTPDIFYNSTFNNSILHNQSLDHDDAQHGKESAVLSLMLMFGTLWLGHTLYQFKKR
;
A
#
# COMPACT_ATOMS: atom_id res chain seq x y z
N GLU A 1 18.46 25.56 0.76
CA GLU A 1 17.32 25.50 1.71
C GLU A 1 16.49 24.24 1.43
N LYS A 2 16.90 23.11 2.00
CA LYS A 2 16.26 21.79 1.80
C LYS A 2 16.24 21.08 3.16
N MET A 3 15.35 21.48 4.06
CA MET A 3 15.19 20.77 5.34
C MET A 3 13.85 21.09 6.02
N THR A 4 12.70 20.76 5.41
CA THR A 4 11.39 20.71 6.12
C THR A 4 10.24 20.07 5.30
N LEU A 5 10.46 19.00 4.52
CA LEU A 5 9.40 18.37 3.70
C LEU A 5 9.11 16.90 4.05
N MET A 6 9.15 16.52 5.32
CA MET A 6 8.63 15.21 5.76
C MET A 6 7.30 15.22 6.54
N PRO A 7 6.84 16.30 7.22
CA PRO A 7 5.51 16.31 7.83
C PRO A 7 4.38 16.70 6.86
N PHE A 8 4.71 17.34 5.73
CA PHE A 8 3.71 17.85 4.78
C PHE A 8 3.10 16.74 3.90
N THR A 9 3.86 15.71 3.54
CA THR A 9 3.41 14.61 2.67
C THR A 9 2.38 13.73 3.38
N THR A 10 2.60 13.40 4.66
CA THR A 10 1.66 12.59 5.46
C THR A 10 0.35 13.33 5.71
N LEU A 11 0.40 14.64 6.02
CA LEU A 11 -0.80 15.45 6.17
C LEU A 11 -1.58 15.55 4.85
N THR A 12 -0.89 15.72 3.73
CA THR A 12 -1.51 15.77 2.39
C THR A 12 -2.18 14.44 2.06
N VAL A 13 -1.51 13.30 2.30
CA VAL A 13 -2.08 11.95 2.10
C VAL A 13 -3.31 11.72 2.97
N ILE A 14 -3.29 12.10 4.25
CA ILE A 14 -4.45 11.92 5.14
C ILE A 14 -5.64 12.79 4.68
N THR A 15 -5.39 14.05 4.31
CA THR A 15 -6.45 14.93 3.78
C THR A 15 -7.02 14.43 2.45
N ASP A 16 -6.24 13.69 1.66
CA ASP A 16 -6.67 13.08 0.41
C ASP A 16 -7.55 11.84 0.63
N VAL A 17 -7.19 11.00 1.61
CA VAL A 17 -7.99 9.83 2.00
C VAL A 17 -9.36 10.25 2.54
N GLN A 18 -9.40 11.26 3.42
CA GLN A 18 -10.67 11.77 3.95
C GLN A 18 -11.59 12.30 2.84
N LYS A 19 -11.05 13.08 1.89
CA LYS A 19 -11.81 13.58 0.74
C LYS A 19 -12.31 12.43 -0.14
N THR A 20 -11.50 11.40 -0.34
CA THR A 20 -11.88 10.21 -1.12
C THR A 20 -13.02 9.44 -0.45
N ILE A 21 -12.94 9.22 0.86
CA ILE A 21 -13.99 8.54 1.63
C ILE A 21 -15.30 9.33 1.56
N VAL A 22 -15.26 10.64 1.83
CA VAL A 22 -16.46 11.49 1.76
C VAL A 22 -17.05 11.48 0.34
N GLY A 23 -16.20 11.54 -0.70
CA GLY A 23 -16.64 11.44 -2.10
C GLY A 23 -17.34 10.11 -2.42
N GLN A 24 -16.79 8.98 -1.96
CA GLN A 24 -17.41 7.67 -2.13
C GLN A 24 -18.72 7.54 -1.36
N CYS A 25 -18.81 8.08 -0.14
CA CYS A 25 -20.05 8.07 0.64
C CYS A 25 -21.16 8.85 -0.07
N ILE A 26 -20.87 10.07 -0.53
CA ILE A 26 -21.86 10.91 -1.24
C ILE A 26 -22.28 10.24 -2.55
N GLY A 27 -21.33 9.74 -3.33
CA GLY A 27 -21.61 9.02 -4.58
C GLY A 27 -22.42 7.74 -4.36
N GLY A 28 -22.10 6.98 -3.30
CA GLY A 28 -22.83 5.76 -2.92
C GLY A 28 -24.26 6.03 -2.47
N VAL A 29 -24.49 7.07 -1.66
CA VAL A 29 -25.84 7.47 -1.21
C VAL A 29 -26.68 7.95 -2.39
N LEU A 30 -26.14 8.80 -3.26
CA LEU A 30 -26.84 9.26 -4.46
C LEU A 30 -27.17 8.09 -5.41
N TYR A 31 -26.24 7.16 -5.59
CA TYR A 31 -26.47 5.97 -6.40
C TYR A 31 -27.54 5.06 -5.79
N ALA A 32 -27.50 4.82 -4.48
CA ALA A 32 -28.48 3.99 -3.80
C ALA A 32 -29.92 4.54 -3.94
N LEU A 33 -30.09 5.86 -3.95
CA LEU A 33 -31.41 6.50 -4.10
C LEU A 33 -31.94 6.52 -5.54
N LEU A 34 -31.05 6.58 -6.53
CA LEU A 34 -31.42 6.78 -7.94
C LEU A 34 -31.17 5.57 -8.86
N SER A 35 -30.52 4.51 -8.37
CA SER A 35 -30.17 3.32 -9.16
C SER A 35 -31.31 2.31 -9.29
N GLY A 36 -31.42 1.66 -10.46
CA GLY A 36 -32.30 0.51 -10.68
C GLY A 36 -31.78 -0.80 -10.08
N GLN A 37 -30.52 -0.85 -9.64
CA GLN A 37 -29.92 -2.01 -8.97
C GLN A 37 -29.05 -1.53 -7.79
N PRO A 38 -29.63 -1.34 -6.59
CA PRO A 38 -28.92 -0.80 -5.42
C PRO A 38 -27.90 -1.78 -4.81
N LEU A 39 -27.85 -3.05 -5.26
CA LEU A 39 -26.89 -4.03 -4.78
C LEU A 39 -25.45 -3.76 -5.28
N VAL A 40 -25.28 -2.93 -6.30
CA VAL A 40 -23.96 -2.59 -6.86
C VAL A 40 -23.25 -1.61 -5.93
N VAL A 41 -22.09 -2.00 -5.42
CA VAL A 41 -21.28 -1.17 -4.54
C VAL A 41 -20.25 -0.38 -5.37
N LEU A 42 -20.34 0.95 -5.30
CA LEU A 42 -19.41 1.86 -6.01
C LEU A 42 -18.14 2.06 -5.18
N LEU A 43 -17.07 1.35 -5.53
CA LEU A 43 -15.74 1.54 -4.96
C LEU A 43 -14.76 1.98 -6.04
N THR A 44 -13.76 2.79 -5.64
CA THR A 44 -12.61 3.05 -6.50
C THR A 44 -11.90 1.74 -6.80
N THR A 45 -11.85 1.38 -8.09
CA THR A 45 -11.18 0.16 -8.56
C THR A 45 -9.74 0.46 -8.96
N ALA A 46 -8.89 -0.57 -8.92
CA ALA A 46 -7.48 -0.44 -9.31
C ALA A 46 -7.26 0.13 -10.73
N PRO A 47 -8.05 -0.24 -11.75
CA PRO A 47 -7.92 0.36 -13.09
C PRO A 47 -8.24 1.86 -13.10
N LEU A 48 -9.22 2.31 -12.30
CA LEU A 48 -9.56 3.73 -12.20
C LEU A 48 -8.44 4.53 -11.54
N ALA A 49 -7.82 3.98 -10.49
CA ALA A 49 -6.66 4.61 -9.85
C ALA A 49 -5.47 4.74 -10.82
N LEU A 50 -5.21 3.69 -11.61
CA LEU A 50 -4.18 3.72 -12.65
C LEU A 50 -4.46 4.82 -13.69
N TYR A 51 -5.71 4.95 -14.13
CA TYR A 51 -6.11 6.00 -15.05
C TYR A 51 -5.83 7.41 -14.52
N ILE A 52 -6.15 7.67 -13.26
CA ILE A 52 -5.87 8.97 -12.60
C ILE A 52 -4.36 9.25 -12.57
N ASN A 53 -3.55 8.24 -12.25
CA ASN A 53 -2.09 8.37 -12.24
C ASN A 53 -1.52 8.69 -13.63
N VAL A 54 -2.04 8.06 -14.68
CA VAL A 54 -1.62 8.33 -16.06
C VAL A 54 -1.99 9.76 -16.47
N ILE A 55 -3.22 10.21 -16.16
CA ILE A 55 -3.61 11.61 -16.41
C ILE A 55 -2.70 12.57 -15.66
N ARG A 56 -2.37 12.27 -14.41
CA ARG A 56 -1.50 13.12 -13.61
C ARG A 56 -0.11 13.24 -14.25
N GLY A 57 0.47 12.13 -14.71
CA GLY A 57 1.72 12.14 -15.46
C GLY A 57 1.66 13.01 -16.73
N ILE A 58 0.57 12.91 -17.51
CA ILE A 58 0.37 13.75 -18.70
C ILE A 58 0.24 15.23 -18.31
N CYS A 59 -0.52 15.57 -17.26
CA CYS A 59 -0.65 16.96 -16.83
C CYS A 59 0.69 17.56 -16.38
N ASP A 60 1.53 16.76 -15.71
CA ASP A 60 2.86 17.18 -15.27
C ASP A 60 3.81 17.39 -16.46
N ASP A 61 3.77 16.51 -17.48
CA ASP A 61 4.59 16.63 -18.70
C ASP A 61 4.21 17.87 -19.54
N TYR A 62 2.91 18.17 -19.63
CA TYR A 62 2.39 19.28 -20.45
C TYR A 62 2.17 20.58 -19.65
N ASN A 63 2.54 20.64 -18.36
CA ASN A 63 2.32 21.78 -17.46
C ASN A 63 0.86 22.27 -17.43
N LEU A 64 -0.09 21.34 -17.45
CA LEU A 64 -1.53 21.62 -17.40
C LEU A 64 -2.06 21.51 -15.96
N ASP A 65 -3.05 22.33 -15.61
CA ASP A 65 -3.74 22.18 -14.32
C ASP A 65 -4.52 20.87 -14.29
N PHE A 66 -4.07 19.94 -13.44
CA PHE A 66 -4.68 18.63 -13.25
C PHE A 66 -6.17 18.73 -12.89
N LYS A 67 -6.57 19.68 -12.04
CA LYS A 67 -7.96 19.78 -11.58
C LYS A 67 -8.90 20.21 -12.72
N ALA A 68 -8.49 21.19 -13.52
CA ALA A 68 -9.24 21.62 -14.69
C ALA A 68 -9.32 20.52 -15.76
N PHE A 69 -8.20 19.86 -16.06
CA PHE A 69 -8.16 18.79 -17.06
C PHE A 69 -9.01 17.58 -16.63
N TYR A 70 -8.90 17.16 -15.37
CA TYR A 70 -9.68 16.05 -14.83
C TYR A 70 -11.20 16.35 -14.84
N ALA A 71 -11.60 17.58 -14.50
CA ALA A 71 -13.00 18.00 -14.60
C ALA A 71 -13.52 17.99 -16.04
N TRP A 72 -12.70 18.44 -17.00
CA TRP A 72 -13.03 18.42 -18.42
C TRP A 72 -13.23 16.99 -18.94
N THR A 73 -12.33 16.08 -18.60
CA THR A 73 -12.45 14.66 -18.91
C THR A 73 -13.72 14.02 -18.31
N GLY A 74 -14.07 14.39 -17.07
CA GLY A 74 -15.32 13.96 -16.44
C GLY A 74 -16.57 14.45 -17.19
N LEU A 75 -16.55 15.70 -17.69
CA LEU A 75 -17.64 16.28 -18.47
C LEU A 75 -17.85 15.51 -19.79
N TRP A 76 -16.77 15.20 -20.51
CA TRP A 76 -16.86 14.36 -21.71
C TRP A 76 -17.37 12.95 -21.43
N ASN A 77 -16.93 12.33 -20.32
CA ASN A 77 -17.46 11.03 -19.89
C ASN A 77 -18.98 11.07 -19.64
N SER A 78 -19.48 12.11 -18.98
CA SER A 78 -20.92 12.29 -18.79
C SER A 78 -21.66 12.49 -20.11
N CYS A 79 -21.08 13.22 -21.06
CA CYS A 79 -21.65 13.41 -22.40
C CYS A 79 -21.78 12.07 -23.14
N PHE A 80 -20.74 11.23 -23.12
CA PHE A 80 -20.78 9.91 -23.73
C PHE A 80 -21.79 8.96 -23.07
N LEU A 81 -21.93 9.02 -21.74
CA LEU A 81 -22.94 8.23 -21.02
C LEU A 81 -24.37 8.58 -21.46
N ILE A 82 -24.68 9.87 -21.60
CA ILE A 82 -25.98 10.32 -22.11
C ILE A 82 -26.18 9.83 -23.55
N LEU A 83 -25.15 9.97 -24.39
CA LEU A 83 -25.20 9.52 -25.78
C LEU A 83 -25.45 8.01 -25.90
N TYR A 84 -24.75 7.19 -25.09
CA TYR A 84 -24.96 5.74 -25.03
C TYR A 84 -26.35 5.36 -24.53
N SER A 85 -26.91 6.13 -23.59
CA SER A 85 -28.29 5.95 -23.14
C SER A 85 -29.29 6.22 -24.26
N LEU A 86 -29.08 7.26 -25.07
CA LEU A 86 -29.95 7.60 -26.20
C LEU A 86 -29.87 6.57 -27.34
N PHE A 87 -28.68 6.05 -27.62
CA PHE A 87 -28.46 5.01 -28.65
C PHE A 87 -28.82 3.60 -28.20
N ASN A 88 -29.39 3.41 -27.00
CA ASN A 88 -29.75 2.11 -26.46
C ASN A 88 -28.57 1.10 -26.46
N CYS A 89 -27.37 1.57 -26.07
CA CYS A 89 -26.19 0.70 -25.97
C CYS A 89 -26.33 -0.43 -24.94
N SER A 90 -27.42 -0.47 -24.16
CA SER A 90 -27.76 -1.61 -23.29
C SER A 90 -27.87 -2.94 -24.05
N LEU A 91 -28.15 -2.92 -25.36
CA LEU A 91 -28.12 -4.11 -26.19
C LEU A 91 -26.71 -4.71 -26.33
N LEU A 92 -25.66 -3.91 -26.20
CA LEU A 92 -24.27 -4.37 -26.21
C LEU A 92 -23.98 -5.29 -25.02
N MET A 93 -24.66 -5.09 -23.89
CA MET A 93 -24.53 -5.99 -22.74
C MET A 93 -24.98 -7.43 -23.08
N LYS A 94 -25.95 -7.59 -23.99
CA LYS A 94 -26.40 -8.91 -24.47
C LYS A 94 -25.40 -9.58 -25.42
N LEU A 95 -24.46 -8.82 -25.99
CA LEU A 95 -23.38 -9.36 -26.83
C LEU A 95 -22.33 -10.09 -25.98
N PHE A 96 -22.12 -9.67 -24.73
CA PHE A 96 -21.23 -10.37 -23.81
C PHE A 96 -21.84 -11.71 -23.41
N LYS A 97 -21.16 -12.80 -23.80
CA LYS A 97 -21.58 -14.15 -23.45
C LYS A 97 -21.28 -14.43 -21.98
N ARG A 98 -22.01 -15.39 -21.39
CA ARG A 98 -21.77 -15.92 -20.05
C ARG A 98 -20.30 -16.30 -19.78
N SER A 99 -19.60 -16.81 -20.79
CA SER A 99 -18.18 -17.13 -20.70
C SER A 99 -17.29 -15.91 -20.42
N THR A 100 -17.67 -14.73 -20.89
CA THR A 100 -16.93 -13.47 -20.64
C THR A 100 -17.15 -12.96 -19.22
N GLU A 101 -18.33 -13.17 -18.66
CA GLU A 101 -18.60 -12.85 -17.25
C GLU A 101 -17.77 -13.74 -16.32
N GLU A 102 -17.72 -15.06 -16.60
CA GLU A 102 -16.95 -16.03 -15.81
C GLU A 102 -15.44 -15.72 -15.82
N ILE A 103 -14.85 -15.36 -16.98
CA ILE A 103 -13.44 -14.95 -17.07
C ILE A 103 -13.16 -13.64 -16.33
N ILE A 104 -14.06 -12.65 -16.39
CA ILE A 104 -13.88 -11.39 -15.65
C ILE A 104 -13.93 -11.66 -14.15
N ALA A 105 -14.89 -12.47 -13.69
CA ALA A 105 -14.99 -12.86 -12.28
C ALA A 105 -13.72 -13.59 -11.80
N LEU A 106 -13.21 -14.52 -12.61
CA LEU A 106 -11.96 -15.24 -12.33
C LEU A 106 -10.76 -14.29 -12.30
N PHE A 107 -10.67 -13.33 -13.21
CA PHE A 107 -9.58 -12.34 -13.25
C PHE A 107 -9.54 -11.46 -12.00
N ILE A 108 -10.70 -10.95 -11.57
CA ILE A 108 -10.81 -10.17 -10.32
C ILE A 108 -10.44 -11.02 -9.11
N SER A 109 -10.90 -12.29 -9.07
CA SER A 109 -10.54 -13.23 -7.99
C SER A 109 -9.03 -13.48 -7.91
N ILE A 110 -8.36 -13.71 -9.04
CA ILE A 110 -6.90 -13.90 -9.07
C ILE A 110 -6.18 -12.66 -8.59
N THR A 111 -6.59 -11.48 -9.05
CA THR A 111 -5.99 -10.20 -8.64
C THR A 111 -6.09 -10.01 -7.13
N PHE A 112 -7.26 -10.29 -6.54
CA PHE A 112 -7.46 -10.19 -5.10
C PHE A 112 -6.54 -11.13 -4.30
N VAL A 113 -6.39 -12.38 -4.76
CA VAL A 113 -5.48 -13.35 -4.12
C VAL A 113 -4.02 -12.90 -4.22
N LEU A 114 -3.59 -12.40 -5.38
CA LEU A 114 -2.22 -11.90 -5.57
C LEU A 114 -1.92 -10.70 -4.66
N ASP A 115 -2.86 -9.78 -4.48
CA ASP A 115 -2.67 -8.63 -3.61
C ASP A 115 -2.65 -9.03 -2.12
N ALA A 116 -3.48 -9.99 -1.71
CA ALA A 116 -3.40 -10.58 -0.37
C ALA A 116 -2.04 -11.27 -0.14
N LEU A 117 -1.55 -12.05 -1.10
CA LEU A 117 -0.24 -12.71 -1.03
C LEU A 117 0.92 -11.70 -0.94
N LYS A 118 0.89 -10.62 -1.72
CA LYS A 118 1.88 -9.53 -1.60
C LYS A 118 1.85 -8.90 -0.20
N GLY A 119 0.66 -8.71 0.38
CA GLY A 119 0.48 -8.23 1.75
C GLY A 119 1.15 -9.16 2.77
N ILE A 120 0.92 -10.47 2.64
CA ILE A 120 1.53 -11.50 3.51
C ILE A 120 3.05 -11.54 3.36
N ILE A 121 3.56 -11.45 2.13
CA ILE A 121 5.02 -11.44 1.90
C ILE A 121 5.63 -10.15 2.47
N LYS A 122 4.95 -9.02 2.36
CA LYS A 122 5.40 -7.74 2.92
C LYS A 122 5.46 -7.77 4.44
N ILE A 123 4.44 -8.30 5.12
CA ILE A 123 4.45 -8.44 6.58
C ILE A 123 5.54 -9.43 7.01
N PHE A 124 5.69 -10.56 6.29
CA PHE A 124 6.72 -11.53 6.61
C PHE A 124 8.12 -10.96 6.42
N ARG A 125 8.42 -10.26 5.32
CA ARG A 125 9.71 -9.58 5.15
C ARG A 125 9.98 -8.54 6.23
N LYS A 126 9.01 -7.67 6.51
CA LYS A 126 9.17 -6.58 7.50
C LYS A 126 9.47 -7.10 8.90
N TYR A 127 8.87 -8.21 9.31
CA TYR A 127 8.96 -8.69 10.69
C TYR A 127 9.86 -9.91 10.88
N TYR A 128 10.21 -10.64 9.80
CA TYR A 128 11.08 -11.82 9.84
C TYR A 128 12.49 -11.57 9.30
N LEU A 129 12.67 -10.67 8.33
CA LEU A 129 13.97 -10.38 7.70
C LEU A 129 14.63 -9.10 8.24
N GLU A 130 13.88 -8.18 8.83
CA GLU A 130 14.43 -7.03 9.57
C GLU A 130 14.88 -7.48 10.98
N ALA A 131 15.81 -8.44 11.02
CA ALA A 131 16.82 -8.43 12.09
C ALA A 131 17.67 -7.16 11.91
N PRO A 132 18.20 -6.56 12.99
CA PRO A 132 18.80 -5.23 12.97
C PRO A 132 20.19 -5.22 12.31
N ASP A 133 20.29 -5.59 11.03
CA ASP A 133 21.54 -5.54 10.27
C ASP A 133 21.46 -4.67 9.00
N SER A 134 20.26 -4.23 8.58
CA SER A 134 20.09 -3.36 7.40
C SER A 134 20.36 -1.88 7.69
N TYR A 135 20.16 -1.40 8.92
CA TYR A 135 20.54 -0.03 9.32
C TYR A 135 22.01 0.10 9.71
N LEU A 136 22.68 -1.01 10.04
CA LEU A 136 24.10 -1.01 10.36
C LEU A 136 24.97 -0.86 9.11
N HIS A 137 24.49 -1.22 7.91
CA HIS A 137 25.31 -1.12 6.69
C HIS A 137 25.46 0.33 6.17
N GLU A 138 24.50 1.21 6.46
CA GLU A 138 24.62 2.65 6.12
C GLU A 138 25.35 3.45 7.23
N TYR A 139 25.26 2.99 8.49
CA TYR A 139 25.97 3.58 9.63
C TYR A 139 27.44 3.13 9.76
N LYS A 140 27.78 1.89 9.39
CA LYS A 140 29.19 1.42 9.32
C LYS A 140 29.96 2.12 8.22
N ALA A 141 29.34 2.35 7.06
CA ALA A 141 29.99 3.05 5.95
C ALA A 141 30.39 4.50 6.32
N THR A 142 29.66 5.14 7.25
CA THR A 142 29.97 6.48 7.74
C THR A 142 31.01 6.49 8.86
N HIS A 143 31.05 5.48 9.74
CA HIS A 143 32.06 5.40 10.81
C HIS A 143 33.42 4.85 10.35
N GLU A 144 33.48 3.97 9.36
CA GLU A 144 34.75 3.51 8.78
C GLU A 144 35.43 4.62 7.94
N ALA A 145 34.65 5.54 7.36
CA ALA A 145 35.18 6.72 6.67
C ALA A 145 35.74 7.80 7.63
N LEU A 146 35.19 7.90 8.85
CA LEU A 146 35.63 8.85 9.88
C LEU A 146 36.89 8.36 10.61
N LEU A 147 37.08 7.04 10.72
CA LEU A 147 38.29 6.44 11.31
C LEU A 147 39.48 6.39 10.34
N ASN A 148 39.24 6.28 9.03
CA ASN A 148 40.32 6.29 8.03
C ASN A 148 40.88 7.69 7.71
N THR A 149 40.35 8.76 8.29
CA THR A 149 40.83 10.14 8.10
C THR A 149 41.78 10.63 9.20
N THR A 150 42.10 9.81 10.21
CA THR A 150 43.01 10.20 11.30
C THR A 150 44.36 9.49 11.30
N SER A 151 44.69 8.69 10.28
CA SER A 151 46.00 8.04 10.14
C SER A 151 46.89 8.69 9.07
N LEU A 152 47.52 9.80 9.40
CA LEU A 152 48.81 10.24 8.83
C LEU A 152 49.63 10.88 9.98
N THR A 153 50.22 10.07 10.87
CA THR A 153 51.65 9.62 10.96
C THR A 153 52.29 10.19 12.24
N PRO A 154 53.47 9.73 12.70
CA PRO A 154 53.73 8.46 13.41
C PRO A 154 54.44 8.67 14.78
N ASP A 155 54.31 7.73 15.73
CA ASP A 155 55.44 7.14 16.49
C ASP A 155 54.98 6.31 17.71
N ILE A 156 55.15 4.99 17.56
CA ILE A 156 55.74 4.03 18.51
C ILE A 156 55.16 4.00 19.95
N PHE A 157 54.26 3.02 20.16
CA PHE A 157 54.39 1.89 21.09
C PHE A 157 54.88 2.20 22.52
N TYR A 158 54.06 1.94 23.55
CA TYR A 158 54.39 1.04 24.67
C TYR A 158 53.18 0.85 25.61
N ASN A 159 52.86 -0.43 25.82
CA ASN A 159 52.32 -1.06 27.02
C ASN A 159 50.80 -1.24 27.21
N SER A 160 50.39 -2.43 26.77
CA SER A 160 49.28 -3.24 27.27
C SER A 160 49.33 -3.43 28.79
N THR A 161 48.51 -2.73 29.58
CA THR A 161 47.95 -3.27 30.86
C THR A 161 46.74 -2.44 31.32
N PHE A 162 45.55 -2.70 30.79
CA PHE A 162 44.31 -2.45 31.54
C PHE A 162 43.25 -3.47 31.13
N ASN A 163 43.57 -4.74 31.42
CA ASN A 163 42.59 -5.82 31.42
C ASN A 163 41.77 -5.72 32.71
N ASN A 164 40.45 -5.87 32.56
CA ASN A 164 39.43 -6.10 33.60
C ASN A 164 38.91 -4.86 34.35
N SER A 165 37.93 -4.14 33.76
CA SER A 165 36.81 -3.59 34.57
C SER A 165 35.64 -2.96 33.78
N ILE A 166 35.32 -3.36 32.53
CA ILE A 166 34.00 -3.08 31.95
C ILE A 166 33.50 -4.33 31.22
N LEU A 167 33.38 -5.40 32.00
CA LEU A 167 32.53 -6.56 31.71
C LEU A 167 31.59 -6.67 32.92
N HIS A 168 30.60 -5.79 32.98
CA HIS A 168 29.33 -6.06 33.65
C HIS A 168 28.35 -4.91 33.36
N ASN A 169 27.10 -5.29 33.09
CA ASN A 169 25.91 -4.44 32.97
C ASN A 169 25.73 -3.66 31.66
N GLN A 170 25.25 -4.36 30.65
CA GLN A 170 23.89 -4.14 30.15
C GLN A 170 23.47 -5.30 29.23
N SER A 171 23.03 -6.38 29.88
CA SER A 171 22.05 -7.30 29.31
C SER A 171 20.72 -6.56 29.21
N LEU A 172 20.43 -5.95 28.05
CA LEU A 172 19.11 -5.42 27.68
C LEU A 172 19.16 -4.96 26.23
N ASP A 173 19.28 -5.91 25.29
CA ASP A 173 18.92 -5.63 23.88
C ASP A 173 18.54 -6.92 23.13
N HIS A 174 17.87 -7.85 23.81
CA HIS A 174 17.40 -9.10 23.20
C HIS A 174 15.86 -9.19 23.14
N ASP A 175 15.16 -8.10 23.43
CA ASP A 175 13.69 -8.09 23.38
C ASP A 175 13.15 -7.42 22.11
N ASP A 176 13.73 -6.33 21.59
CA ASP A 176 13.08 -5.58 20.50
C ASP A 176 13.04 -6.33 19.15
N ALA A 177 14.05 -7.15 18.85
CA ALA A 177 14.06 -7.98 17.64
C ALA A 177 13.16 -9.22 17.73
N GLN A 178 12.81 -9.65 18.94
CA GLN A 178 11.95 -10.81 19.18
C GLN A 178 10.47 -10.44 19.06
N HIS A 179 10.10 -9.25 19.55
CA HIS A 179 8.76 -8.66 19.45
C HIS A 179 8.23 -8.52 18.02
N GLY A 180 9.11 -8.37 17.03
CA GLY A 180 8.72 -8.35 15.62
C GLY A 180 8.27 -9.72 15.10
N LYS A 181 9.02 -10.78 15.41
CA LYS A 181 8.83 -12.12 14.83
C LYS A 181 7.55 -12.78 15.32
N GLU A 182 7.28 -12.70 16.62
CA GLU A 182 6.03 -13.19 17.22
C GLU A 182 4.80 -12.41 16.73
N SER A 183 4.93 -11.10 16.50
CA SER A 183 3.87 -10.27 15.90
C SER A 183 3.56 -10.70 14.46
N ALA A 184 4.57 -11.09 13.68
CA ALA A 184 4.37 -11.62 12.32
C ALA A 184 3.60 -12.95 12.33
N VAL A 185 4.00 -13.87 13.22
CA VAL A 185 3.36 -15.18 13.37
C VAL A 185 1.93 -15.01 13.87
N LEU A 186 1.69 -14.09 14.81
CA LEU A 186 0.35 -13.78 15.31
C LEU A 186 -0.54 -13.17 14.22
N SER A 187 -0.02 -12.26 13.39
CA SER A 187 -0.76 -11.71 12.23
C SER A 187 -1.09 -12.80 11.20
N LEU A 188 -0.18 -13.75 10.96
CA LEU A 188 -0.40 -14.84 10.01
C LEU A 188 -1.44 -15.83 10.55
N MET A 189 -1.33 -16.19 11.83
CA MET A 189 -2.30 -17.04 12.51
C MET A 189 -3.69 -16.39 12.55
N LEU A 190 -3.77 -15.08 12.79
CA LEU A 190 -5.03 -14.32 12.79
C LEU A 190 -5.67 -14.29 11.39
N MET A 191 -4.88 -14.09 10.34
CA MET A 191 -5.39 -14.08 8.96
C MET A 191 -5.89 -15.46 8.52
N PHE A 192 -5.13 -16.52 8.79
CA PHE A 192 -5.57 -17.89 8.47
C PHE A 192 -6.74 -18.33 9.36
N GLY A 193 -6.73 -17.94 10.63
CA GLY A 193 -7.79 -18.21 11.59
C GLY A 193 -9.12 -17.55 11.22
N THR A 194 -9.11 -16.30 10.77
CA THR A 194 -10.32 -15.61 10.29
C THR A 194 -10.84 -16.20 8.98
N LEU A 195 -9.95 -16.61 8.06
CA LEU A 195 -10.33 -17.34 6.84
C LEU A 195 -10.98 -18.68 7.17
N TRP A 196 -10.36 -19.47 8.05
CA TRP A 196 -10.88 -20.76 8.50
C TRP A 196 -12.24 -20.61 9.18
N LEU A 197 -12.37 -19.67 10.11
CA LEU A 197 -13.63 -19.37 10.80
C LEU A 197 -14.72 -18.97 9.80
N GLY A 198 -14.40 -18.12 8.82
CA GLY A 198 -15.32 -17.73 7.76
C GLY A 198 -15.78 -18.93 6.92
N HIS A 199 -14.87 -19.83 6.55
CA HIS A 199 -15.19 -21.07 5.84
C HIS A 199 -16.06 -22.01 6.67
N THR A 200 -15.75 -22.20 7.96
CA THR A 200 -16.54 -23.02 8.87
C THR A 200 -17.95 -22.45 9.07
N LEU A 201 -18.10 -21.14 9.26
CA LEU A 201 -19.40 -20.46 9.35
C LEU A 201 -20.22 -20.60 8.05
N TYR A 202 -19.56 -20.51 6.89
CA TYR A 202 -20.20 -20.74 5.60
C TYR A 202 -20.75 -22.17 5.48
N GLN A 203 -19.99 -23.16 5.91
CA GLN A 203 -20.43 -24.57 5.91
C GLN A 203 -21.60 -24.83 6.87
N PHE A 204 -21.65 -24.13 8.01
CA PHE A 204 -22.80 -24.20 8.92
C PHE A 204 -24.06 -23.57 8.35
N LYS A 205 -23.97 -22.46 7.64
CA LYS A 205 -25.14 -21.83 6.98
C LYS A 205 -25.71 -22.68 5.84
N LYS A 206 -24.88 -23.55 5.25
CA LYS A 206 -25.27 -24.39 4.11
C LYS A 206 -25.95 -25.70 4.53
N ARG A 207 -25.81 -26.12 5.79
CA ARG A 207 -26.55 -27.23 6.39
C ARG A 207 -27.87 -26.73 6.96
#